data_AF-A0A3N5V291-F1
#
_entry.id   AF-A0A3N5V291-F1
#
_cell.length_a   1.000
_cell.length_b   1.000
_cell.length_c   1.000
_cell.angle_alpha   90.00
_cell.angle_beta   90.00
_cell.angle_gamma   90.00
#
_symmetry.space_group_name_H-M   'P 1'
#
loop_
_entity.id
_entity.type
_entity.pdbx_description
1 polymer ?
#
loop_
_entity_poly.entity_id
_entity_poly.type
_entity_poly.pdbx_seq_one_letter_code
_entity_poly.pdbx_strand_id
1 'polypeptide(L)'
;GTHNRPIQNGLWDAAFWKLGDIPLGFDFKGSPFGRDLFDLHTYFTLSGNLRYEDVFTGMVFYRPLSQHMVAASIPGYYDEPFKQTVLRRAKLMAKDDCTRIERFIHALPPEAQPQPPQKEYWLSKDDKQTWCRLEFRIGPRPMPSSAPSQDRGPPTQNDSTVSGDLKSTEPLPSGEEVLERCLKSTGGREALAKINNRLVRGTVEIKPAGLRGLLSVYQARPNRYCAQIDIAGKMMVRQGTDGEVVWELNPMTGPRIITGQEKALSLSQYAFDETRYREMYDNLQCLGVELIDGQPCYKVVQSVKGTVPITVYYSKETGLAVKARYRILDLVGAQEVETAMTNYRPVDGIWYAHRTVQKIGNVETLTLIESIQHNVMIDRQQFDLPEIIRTMVDREKGSLR
;
A
#
# COMPACT_ATOMS: atom_id res chain seq x y z
N GLY A 1 -10.20 35.32 11.97
CA GLY A 1 -9.21 35.33 13.04
C GLY A 1 -9.86 34.87 14.32
N THR A 2 -9.73 33.59 14.63
CA THR A 2 -9.97 33.01 15.96
C THR A 2 -8.66 32.36 16.35
N HIS A 3 -8.13 32.70 17.51
CA HIS A 3 -6.86 32.16 17.98
C HIS A 3 -7.00 30.64 18.14
N ASN A 4 -6.50 29.88 17.16
CA ASN A 4 -6.30 28.45 17.29
C ASN A 4 -5.24 28.26 18.38
N ARG A 5 -5.71 28.13 19.63
CA ARG A 5 -4.86 27.72 20.74
C ARG A 5 -4.78 26.20 20.68
N PRO A 6 -3.56 25.63 20.69
CA PRO A 6 -3.42 24.19 20.74
C PRO A 6 -4.08 23.62 22.01
N ILE A 7 -4.47 22.34 21.92
CA ILE A 7 -5.10 21.57 22.99
C ILE A 7 -4.33 21.75 24.30
N GLN A 8 -5.04 21.95 25.41
CA GLN A 8 -4.45 22.13 26.75
C GLN A 8 -3.32 23.18 26.78
N ASN A 9 -3.50 24.30 26.07
CA ASN A 9 -2.51 25.38 25.94
C ASN A 9 -1.18 24.94 25.30
N GLY A 10 -1.19 23.91 24.44
CA GLY A 10 0.00 23.42 23.73
C GLY A 10 0.94 22.57 24.57
N LEU A 11 0.49 22.10 25.74
CA LEU A 11 1.26 21.15 26.55
C LEU A 11 1.51 19.84 25.79
N TRP A 12 0.56 19.41 24.97
CA TRP A 12 0.70 18.20 24.17
C TRP A 12 1.79 18.37 23.10
N ASP A 13 1.67 19.43 22.29
CA ASP A 13 2.66 19.78 21.26
C ASP A 13 4.06 19.98 21.86
N ALA A 14 4.17 20.64 23.02
CA ALA A 14 5.44 20.84 23.71
C ALA A 14 6.06 19.52 24.20
N ALA A 15 5.24 18.56 24.65
CA ALA A 15 5.71 17.25 25.08
C ALA A 15 6.27 16.43 23.90
N PHE A 16 5.58 16.40 22.76
CA PHE A 16 6.08 15.72 21.56
C PHE A 16 7.32 16.41 20.98
N TRP A 17 7.32 17.74 20.94
CA TRP A 17 8.48 18.52 20.49
C TRP A 17 9.72 18.23 21.34
N LYS A 18 9.58 18.14 22.67
CA LYS A 18 10.68 17.76 23.58
C LYS A 18 11.24 16.37 23.33
N LEU A 19 10.42 15.45 22.83
CA LEU A 19 10.82 14.09 22.44
C LEU A 19 11.40 14.02 21.02
N GLY A 20 11.52 15.17 20.33
CA GLY A 20 12.02 15.25 18.96
C GLY A 20 10.99 14.94 17.89
N ASP A 21 9.70 15.15 18.19
CA ASP A 21 8.57 14.86 17.29
C ASP A 21 8.60 13.43 16.73
N ILE A 22 9.12 12.48 17.51
CA ILE A 22 9.15 11.08 17.10
C ILE A 22 7.70 10.58 16.97
N PRO A 23 7.35 9.94 15.84
CA PRO A 23 6.10 9.23 15.75
C PRO A 23 6.03 8.26 16.93
N LEU A 24 4.95 8.32 17.72
CA LEU A 24 4.70 7.40 18.84
C LEU A 24 3.20 7.29 19.12
N GLY A 25 2.75 6.14 19.60
CA GLY A 25 1.40 5.97 20.16
C GLY A 25 1.45 5.84 21.68
N PHE A 26 0.33 5.76 22.36
CA PHE A 26 0.27 5.29 23.75
C PHE A 26 -1.17 5.11 24.17
N ASP A 27 -1.39 4.29 25.19
CA ASP A 27 -2.69 4.18 25.83
C ASP A 27 -2.95 5.42 26.68
N PHE A 28 -4.17 5.97 26.60
CA PHE A 28 -4.55 7.11 27.43
C PHE A 28 -4.58 6.72 28.90
N LYS A 29 -5.06 5.51 29.21
CA LYS A 29 -5.12 4.98 30.57
C LYS A 29 -3.72 4.87 31.16
N GLY A 30 -3.49 5.60 32.26
CA GLY A 30 -2.18 5.64 32.93
C GLY A 30 -1.20 6.64 32.34
N SER A 31 -1.54 7.34 31.26
CA SER A 31 -0.77 8.47 30.74
C SER A 31 -1.25 9.81 31.34
N PRO A 32 -0.39 10.85 31.40
CA PRO A 32 -0.82 12.20 31.75
C PRO A 32 -1.89 12.75 30.79
N PHE A 33 -1.75 12.48 29.50
CA PHE A 33 -2.65 12.93 28.44
C PHE A 33 -4.07 12.38 28.60
N GLY A 34 -4.22 11.15 29.07
CA GLY A 34 -5.52 10.55 29.30
C GLY A 34 -6.35 11.26 30.37
N ARG A 35 -5.69 11.94 31.32
CA ARG A 35 -6.36 12.67 32.40
C ARG A 35 -6.83 14.07 31.99
N ASP A 36 -6.37 14.54 30.84
CA ASP A 36 -6.74 15.85 30.34
C ASP A 36 -8.21 15.87 29.92
N LEU A 37 -8.83 17.03 30.09
CA LEU A 37 -10.23 17.23 29.74
C LEU A 37 -10.41 17.06 28.23
N PHE A 38 -11.41 16.27 27.88
CA PHE A 38 -11.74 15.98 26.50
C PHE A 38 -12.31 17.22 25.80
N ASP A 39 -11.66 17.66 24.74
CA ASP A 39 -11.91 18.94 24.08
C ASP A 39 -12.31 18.79 22.61
N LEU A 40 -13.14 17.79 22.29
CA LEU A 40 -13.64 17.58 20.94
C LEU A 40 -14.37 18.82 20.41
N HIS A 41 -13.67 19.55 19.54
CA HIS A 41 -14.21 20.68 18.83
C HIS A 41 -14.91 20.23 17.54
N THR A 42 -16.03 19.54 17.66
CA THR A 42 -16.96 19.37 16.53
C THR A 42 -18.20 20.18 16.78
N TYR A 43 -18.20 21.44 16.34
CA TYR A 43 -19.35 22.35 16.25
C TYR A 43 -20.18 22.57 17.52
N PHE A 44 -19.83 21.93 18.62
CA PHE A 44 -20.58 21.81 19.86
C PHE A 44 -19.61 21.87 20.99
N THR A 45 -19.75 22.87 21.83
CA THR A 45 -19.14 22.88 23.15
C THR A 45 -19.84 21.79 23.96
N LEU A 46 -19.37 20.55 23.81
CA LEU A 46 -19.48 19.54 24.87
C LEU A 46 -18.58 20.02 26.03
N SER A 47 -18.98 21.11 26.66
CA SER A 47 -18.36 21.58 27.88
C SER A 47 -18.84 20.66 29.00
N GLY A 48 -18.09 19.62 29.32
CA GLY A 48 -18.42 18.83 30.51
C GLY A 48 -17.71 17.50 30.69
N ASN A 49 -16.86 17.47 31.73
CA ASN A 49 -16.53 16.37 32.64
C ASN A 49 -15.85 15.09 32.12
N LEU A 50 -15.79 14.85 30.82
CA LEU A 50 -15.10 13.68 30.30
C LEU A 50 -13.61 13.96 30.12
N ARG A 51 -12.79 12.96 30.40
CA ARG A 51 -11.35 12.95 30.11
C ARG A 51 -11.08 12.17 28.83
N TYR A 52 -9.90 12.38 28.25
CA TYR A 52 -9.46 11.62 27.08
C TYR A 52 -9.49 10.11 27.31
N GLU A 53 -9.13 9.64 28.52
CA GLU A 53 -9.19 8.21 28.90
C GLU A 53 -10.62 7.65 29.03
N ASP A 54 -11.62 8.50 29.23
CA ASP A 54 -13.02 8.08 29.29
C ASP A 54 -13.61 7.86 27.89
N VAL A 55 -13.01 8.47 26.87
CA VAL A 55 -13.53 8.52 25.50
C VAL A 55 -12.73 7.65 24.55
N PHE A 56 -11.40 7.61 24.71
CA PHE A 56 -10.49 6.92 23.81
C PHE A 56 -9.54 5.98 24.56
N THR A 57 -9.17 4.88 23.90
CA THR A 57 -8.22 3.91 24.46
C THR A 57 -6.78 4.41 24.39
N GLY A 58 -6.43 5.14 23.33
CA GLY A 58 -5.08 5.64 23.13
C GLY A 58 -4.98 6.65 22.00
N MET A 59 -3.79 7.22 21.85
CA MET A 59 -3.44 8.20 20.82
C MET A 59 -2.35 7.64 19.91
N VAL A 60 -2.37 8.09 18.65
CA VAL A 60 -1.24 7.98 17.73
C VAL A 60 -0.80 9.39 17.37
N PHE A 61 0.40 9.78 17.79
CA PHE A 61 1.11 10.94 17.27
C PHE A 61 1.93 10.51 16.06
N TYR A 62 1.58 11.05 14.89
CA TYR A 62 2.24 10.72 13.61
C TYR A 62 3.14 11.86 13.11
N ARG A 63 2.67 13.12 13.19
CA ARG A 63 3.40 14.32 12.76
C ARG A 63 3.03 15.52 13.63
N PRO A 64 3.93 16.51 13.78
CA PRO A 64 3.61 17.77 14.43
C PRO A 64 2.66 18.60 13.57
N LEU A 65 1.88 19.48 14.22
CA LEU A 65 0.91 20.36 13.56
C LEU A 65 1.53 21.21 12.43
N SER A 66 2.81 21.58 12.53
CA SER A 66 3.52 22.33 11.50
C SER A 66 3.62 21.61 10.15
N GLN A 67 3.41 20.29 10.13
CA GLN A 67 3.42 19.46 8.92
C GLN A 67 2.00 19.06 8.48
N HIS A 68 0.96 19.52 9.18
CA HIS A 68 -0.42 19.23 8.81
C HIS A 68 -0.92 20.27 7.80
N MET A 69 -1.65 19.78 6.79
CA MET A 69 -2.35 20.63 5.84
C MET A 69 -3.77 20.88 6.32
N VAL A 70 -4.13 22.14 6.50
CA VAL A 70 -5.54 22.52 6.75
C VAL A 70 -6.23 22.61 5.40
N ALA A 71 -7.14 21.67 5.13
CA ALA A 71 -8.01 21.70 3.96
C ALA A 71 -9.40 22.18 4.36
N ALA A 72 -9.95 23.13 3.62
CA ALA A 72 -11.35 23.55 3.72
C ALA A 72 -12.08 23.15 2.43
N SER A 73 -13.41 23.02 2.51
CA SER A 73 -14.26 22.80 1.34
C SER A 73 -13.89 21.54 0.54
N ILE A 74 -13.53 20.45 1.25
CA ILE A 74 -13.25 19.15 0.64
C ILE A 74 -14.52 18.68 -0.12
N PRO A 75 -14.47 18.57 -1.46
CA PRO A 75 -15.62 18.13 -2.24
C PRO A 75 -16.06 16.73 -1.79
N GLY A 76 -17.36 16.53 -1.59
CA GLY A 76 -17.94 15.22 -1.22
C GLY A 76 -17.90 14.90 0.28
N TYR A 77 -17.32 15.77 1.11
CA TYR A 77 -17.28 15.56 2.55
C TYR A 77 -18.66 15.66 3.23
N TYR A 78 -19.55 16.50 2.68
CA TYR A 78 -20.98 16.55 3.03
C TYR A 78 -21.81 16.23 1.79
N ASP A 79 -21.81 14.98 1.36
CA ASP A 79 -22.75 14.54 0.34
C ASP A 79 -24.21 14.55 0.86
N GLU A 80 -25.18 14.48 -0.05
CA GLU A 80 -26.59 14.51 0.33
C GLU A 80 -26.98 13.38 1.34
N PRO A 81 -26.55 12.11 1.16
CA PRO A 81 -26.79 11.06 2.17
C PRO A 81 -26.22 11.39 3.57
N PHE A 82 -25.02 11.96 3.62
CA PHE A 82 -24.36 12.32 4.88
C PHE A 82 -25.02 13.53 5.53
N LYS A 83 -25.44 14.54 4.76
CA LYS A 83 -26.25 15.67 5.27
C LYS A 83 -27.51 15.18 5.97
N GLN A 84 -28.26 14.25 5.36
CA GLN A 84 -29.45 13.65 5.98
C GLN A 84 -29.12 12.87 7.25
N THR A 85 -27.98 12.17 7.27
CA THR A 85 -27.50 11.46 8.47
C THR A 85 -27.18 12.42 9.61
N VAL A 86 -26.53 13.55 9.31
CA VAL A 86 -26.18 14.59 10.28
C VAL A 86 -27.44 15.26 10.83
N LEU A 87 -28.41 15.61 9.98
CA LEU A 87 -29.70 16.17 10.41
C LEU A 87 -30.50 15.19 11.28
N ARG A 88 -30.52 13.90 10.93
CA ARG A 88 -31.17 12.87 11.76
C ARG A 88 -30.53 12.77 13.15
N ARG A 89 -29.19 12.79 13.22
CA ARG A 89 -28.45 12.66 14.49
C ARG A 89 -28.52 13.95 15.32
N ALA A 90 -28.62 15.11 14.69
CA ALA A 90 -28.81 16.41 15.37
C ALA A 90 -30.02 16.41 16.31
N LYS A 91 -31.09 15.72 15.92
CA LYS A 91 -32.34 15.60 16.71
C LYS A 91 -32.16 14.85 18.04
N LEU A 92 -31.04 14.15 18.21
CA LEU A 92 -30.66 13.47 19.47
C LEU A 92 -29.91 14.40 20.44
N MET A 93 -29.56 15.61 19.99
CA MET A 93 -28.81 16.60 20.77
C MET A 93 -29.77 17.58 21.45
N ALA A 94 -29.23 18.45 22.31
CA ALA A 94 -29.98 19.55 22.88
C ALA A 94 -30.59 20.44 21.78
N LYS A 95 -31.75 21.06 22.06
CA LYS A 95 -32.53 21.80 21.06
C LYS A 95 -31.73 22.92 20.37
N ASP A 96 -30.91 23.64 21.14
CA ASP A 96 -30.08 24.72 20.61
C ASP A 96 -28.99 24.19 19.67
N ASP A 97 -28.45 23.03 19.98
CA ASP A 97 -27.43 22.36 19.17
C ASP A 97 -28.01 21.79 17.88
N CYS A 98 -29.20 21.19 17.96
CA CYS A 98 -29.96 20.73 16.80
C CYS A 98 -30.22 21.89 15.82
N THR A 99 -30.74 23.02 16.36
CA THR A 99 -31.04 24.22 15.56
C THR A 99 -29.80 24.78 14.87
N ARG A 100 -28.64 24.70 15.51
CA ARG A 100 -27.37 25.16 14.94
C ARG A 100 -26.87 24.25 13.82
N ILE A 101 -26.94 22.91 13.95
CA ILE A 101 -26.61 22.00 12.83
C ILE A 101 -27.52 22.26 11.65
N GLU A 102 -28.83 22.37 11.87
CA GLU A 102 -29.80 22.53 10.79
C GLU A 102 -29.45 23.77 9.96
N ARG A 103 -29.17 24.89 10.62
CA ARG A 103 -28.72 26.12 9.95
C ARG A 103 -27.42 25.92 9.16
N PHE A 104 -26.44 25.21 9.73
CA PHE A 104 -25.17 24.94 9.04
C PHE A 104 -25.37 24.10 7.79
N ILE A 105 -26.10 22.98 7.88
CA ILE A 105 -26.37 22.09 6.74
C ILE A 105 -27.15 22.81 5.64
N HIS A 106 -28.13 23.65 6.00
CA HIS A 106 -28.88 24.45 5.04
C HIS A 106 -28.07 25.59 4.40
N ALA A 107 -26.99 26.04 5.04
CA ALA A 107 -26.09 27.06 4.50
C ALA A 107 -24.98 26.48 3.60
N LEU A 108 -24.83 25.16 3.54
CA LEU A 108 -23.89 24.53 2.61
C LEU A 108 -24.34 24.75 1.16
N PRO A 109 -23.42 25.02 0.22
CA PRO A 109 -23.77 25.17 -1.17
C PRO A 109 -24.40 23.88 -1.73
N PRO A 110 -25.33 23.99 -2.70
CA PRO A 110 -25.82 22.82 -3.43
C PRO A 110 -24.63 22.11 -4.09
N GLU A 111 -24.64 20.77 -4.10
CA GLU A 111 -23.54 19.98 -4.65
C GLU A 111 -23.28 20.34 -6.11
N ALA A 112 -22.01 20.59 -6.45
CA ALA A 112 -21.57 20.58 -7.84
C ALA A 112 -21.73 19.14 -8.40
N GLN A 113 -22.19 19.01 -9.65
CA GLN A 113 -22.55 17.74 -10.31
C GLN A 113 -21.47 16.64 -10.27
N PRO A 114 -21.83 15.42 -10.72
CA PRO A 114 -21.83 14.22 -9.90
C PRO A 114 -20.43 13.83 -9.40
N GLN A 115 -20.37 13.45 -8.12
CA GLN A 115 -19.21 12.83 -7.51
C GLN A 115 -18.93 11.46 -8.19
N PRO A 116 -17.66 11.07 -8.41
CA PRO A 116 -17.32 9.67 -8.68
C PRO A 116 -17.86 8.77 -7.55
N PRO A 117 -18.10 7.47 -7.82
CA PRO A 117 -18.79 6.59 -6.88
C PRO A 117 -18.17 6.67 -5.49
N GLN A 118 -19.03 6.93 -4.52
CA GLN A 118 -18.74 7.10 -3.11
C GLN A 118 -17.91 5.88 -2.63
N LYS A 119 -16.61 6.07 -2.40
CA LYS A 119 -15.85 5.09 -1.61
C LYS A 119 -16.45 5.11 -0.22
N GLU A 120 -17.08 4.03 0.20
CA GLU A 120 -17.51 3.85 1.58
C GLU A 120 -16.29 4.05 2.49
N TYR A 121 -16.24 5.19 3.19
CA TYR A 121 -15.28 5.44 4.25
C TYR A 121 -15.68 4.73 5.57
N TRP A 122 -16.61 3.78 5.51
CA TRP A 122 -16.94 2.89 6.62
C TRP A 122 -16.18 1.59 6.45
N LEU A 123 -15.01 1.56 7.09
CA LEU A 123 -14.24 0.34 7.34
C LEU A 123 -15.17 -0.72 7.94
N SER A 124 -15.21 -1.90 7.32
CA SER A 124 -15.89 -3.06 7.87
C SER A 124 -15.23 -3.47 9.20
N LYS A 125 -15.94 -4.21 10.06
CA LYS A 125 -15.38 -4.76 11.32
C LYS A 125 -14.11 -5.62 11.10
N ASP A 126 -13.81 -5.99 9.86
CA ASP A 126 -12.72 -6.87 9.46
C ASP A 126 -11.53 -6.14 8.82
N ASP A 127 -11.61 -4.81 8.62
CA ASP A 127 -10.49 -4.02 8.09
C ASP A 127 -9.44 -3.74 9.17
N LYS A 128 -8.45 -4.63 9.26
CA LYS A 128 -7.21 -4.47 10.02
C LYS A 128 -6.28 -3.44 9.35
N GLN A 129 -6.70 -2.18 9.25
CA GLN A 129 -5.73 -1.12 8.98
C GLN A 129 -4.94 -0.86 10.28
N THR A 130 -3.62 -1.03 10.21
CA THR A 130 -2.72 -0.57 11.26
C THR A 130 -2.81 0.95 11.32
N TRP A 131 -3.67 1.46 12.20
CA TRP A 131 -3.32 2.64 13.01
C TRP A 131 -1.85 2.47 13.40
N CYS A 132 -1.04 3.52 13.22
CA CYS A 132 0.42 3.43 13.32
C CYS A 132 0.84 2.45 14.41
N ARG A 133 1.33 1.27 14.02
CA ARG A 133 1.94 0.36 14.98
C ARG A 133 3.30 0.95 15.28
N LEU A 134 3.29 1.85 16.24
CA LEU A 134 4.48 2.38 16.85
C LEU A 134 4.97 1.33 17.82
N GLU A 135 6.08 0.70 17.45
CA GLU A 135 6.71 -0.27 18.32
C GLU A 135 7.41 0.47 19.46
N PHE A 136 6.79 0.46 20.64
CA PHE A 136 7.44 0.90 21.87
C PHE A 136 8.54 -0.07 22.23
N ARG A 137 9.78 0.41 22.16
CA ARG A 137 10.83 -0.16 23.00
C ARG A 137 10.71 0.51 24.37
N ILE A 138 10.03 -0.15 25.31
CA ILE A 138 10.30 0.11 26.73
C ILE A 138 11.69 -0.48 26.99
N GLY A 139 12.72 0.34 26.79
CA GLY A 139 14.05 0.00 27.28
C GLY A 139 14.01 -0.08 28.80
N PRO A 140 14.68 -1.05 29.45
CA PRO A 140 14.80 -1.06 30.89
C PRO A 140 15.49 0.22 31.35
N ARG A 141 14.94 0.83 32.42
CA ARG A 141 15.52 1.98 33.11
C ARG A 141 16.97 1.63 33.51
N PRO A 142 17.98 2.46 33.20
CA PRO A 142 19.32 2.20 33.70
C PRO A 142 19.31 2.38 35.22
N MET A 143 19.56 1.32 35.96
CA MET A 143 19.91 1.37 37.39
C MET A 143 21.27 0.70 37.57
N PRO A 144 22.09 1.20 38.53
CA PRO A 144 23.52 0.91 38.54
C PRO A 144 23.85 -0.45 39.16
N SER A 145 25.00 -0.96 38.69
CA SER A 145 25.72 -2.19 39.04
C SER A 145 25.70 -2.61 40.51
N SER A 146 25.42 -3.90 40.74
CA SER A 146 26.17 -4.76 41.68
C SER A 146 25.96 -6.25 41.37
N ALA A 147 27.02 -7.05 41.57
CA ALA A 147 27.17 -8.46 41.19
C ALA A 147 26.73 -9.45 42.32
N PRO A 148 27.10 -10.75 42.32
CA PRO A 148 26.25 -11.87 41.85
C PRO A 148 25.98 -12.97 42.92
N SER A 149 25.00 -13.86 42.70
CA SER A 149 24.99 -15.21 43.32
C SER A 149 23.94 -16.19 42.76
N GLN A 150 24.46 -17.34 42.27
CA GLN A 150 24.05 -18.75 42.47
C GLN A 150 22.63 -19.28 42.16
N ASP A 151 22.58 -20.08 41.08
CA ASP A 151 22.26 -21.52 41.02
C ASP A 151 20.99 -22.08 41.70
N ARG A 152 20.11 -22.69 40.87
CA ARG A 152 19.44 -24.00 41.09
C ARG A 152 18.61 -24.42 39.87
N GLY A 153 18.70 -25.71 39.54
CA GLY A 153 18.12 -26.38 38.37
C GLY A 153 16.60 -26.69 38.39
N PRO A 154 16.11 -27.53 37.44
CA PRO A 154 14.78 -27.44 36.83
C PRO A 154 13.74 -28.43 37.39
N PRO A 155 12.47 -28.35 36.94
CA PRO A 155 11.87 -29.55 36.33
C PRO A 155 10.89 -29.33 35.14
N THR A 156 11.11 -30.16 34.13
CA THR A 156 10.21 -30.99 33.28
C THR A 156 8.74 -30.66 32.97
N GLN A 157 8.48 -30.68 31.64
CA GLN A 157 7.43 -31.37 30.83
C GLN A 157 5.94 -31.24 31.17
N ASN A 158 5.13 -30.85 30.16
CA ASN A 158 4.14 -31.77 29.60
C ASN A 158 3.66 -31.39 28.18
N ASP A 159 3.31 -32.45 27.46
CA ASP A 159 2.86 -32.62 26.07
C ASP A 159 1.64 -31.80 25.67
N SER A 160 1.56 -31.39 24.39
CA SER A 160 0.57 -31.92 23.42
C SER A 160 0.71 -31.33 22.00
N THR A 161 0.38 -32.21 21.05
CA THR A 161 0.42 -32.18 19.58
C THR A 161 -0.41 -31.07 18.89
N VAL A 162 0.01 -30.63 17.70
CA VAL A 162 -0.78 -30.49 16.44
C VAL A 162 0.01 -29.72 15.35
N SER A 163 -0.03 -30.26 14.11
CA SER A 163 0.30 -29.70 12.79
C SER A 163 1.73 -29.22 12.52
N GLY A 164 2.39 -29.95 11.61
CA GLY A 164 3.79 -29.77 11.23
C GLY A 164 4.05 -28.50 10.44
N ASP A 165 4.40 -27.43 11.16
CA ASP A 165 5.44 -26.51 10.71
C ASP A 165 6.77 -27.27 10.70
N LEU A 166 7.43 -27.33 9.56
CA LEU A 166 8.84 -27.71 9.50
C LEU A 166 9.64 -26.67 10.29
N LYS A 167 9.87 -26.92 11.58
CA LYS A 167 10.84 -26.20 12.40
C LYS A 167 12.24 -26.48 11.83
N SER A 168 12.65 -25.68 10.85
CA SER A 168 14.06 -25.57 10.51
C SER A 168 14.78 -24.93 11.69
N THR A 169 15.74 -25.65 12.28
CA THR A 169 16.65 -25.17 13.33
C THR A 169 17.75 -24.24 12.80
N GLU A 170 17.78 -23.98 11.50
CA GLU A 170 18.62 -22.95 10.90
C GLU A 170 18.01 -21.56 11.15
N PRO A 171 18.82 -20.56 11.56
CA PRO A 171 18.36 -19.19 11.63
C PRO A 171 17.84 -18.75 10.26
N LEU A 172 16.65 -18.17 10.22
CA LEU A 172 16.08 -17.64 8.99
C LEU A 172 16.95 -16.48 8.47
N PRO A 173 17.24 -16.43 7.16
CA PRO A 173 17.92 -15.28 6.58
C PRO A 173 17.04 -14.04 6.73
N SER A 174 17.65 -12.86 6.75
CA SER A 174 16.94 -11.60 6.60
C SER A 174 16.22 -11.51 5.24
N GLY A 175 15.21 -10.64 5.14
CA GLY A 175 14.54 -10.40 3.85
C GLY A 175 15.49 -9.84 2.80
N GLU A 176 16.47 -9.02 3.21
CA GLU A 176 17.51 -8.49 2.33
C GLU A 176 18.42 -9.60 1.77
N GLU A 177 18.87 -10.54 2.59
CA GLU A 177 19.71 -11.65 2.12
C GLU A 177 18.98 -12.52 1.09
N VAL A 178 17.68 -12.77 1.29
CA VAL A 178 16.85 -13.49 0.31
C VAL A 178 16.73 -12.70 -1.01
N LEU A 179 16.52 -11.39 -0.94
CA LEU A 179 16.38 -10.56 -2.13
C LEU A 179 17.71 -10.36 -2.88
N GLU A 180 18.83 -10.18 -2.18
CA GLU A 180 20.17 -10.14 -2.80
C GLU A 180 20.51 -11.48 -3.43
N ARG A 181 20.12 -12.61 -2.82
CA ARG A 181 20.22 -13.92 -3.45
C ARG A 181 19.38 -14.00 -4.73
N CYS A 182 18.14 -13.51 -4.70
CA CYS A 182 17.31 -13.43 -5.90
C CYS A 182 17.98 -12.59 -6.99
N LEU A 183 18.48 -11.39 -6.67
CA LEU A 183 19.16 -10.52 -7.63
C LEU A 183 20.37 -11.21 -8.26
N LYS A 184 21.16 -11.93 -7.46
CA LYS A 184 22.29 -12.74 -7.96
C LYS A 184 21.82 -13.84 -8.90
N SER A 185 20.79 -14.59 -8.53
CA SER A 185 20.21 -15.67 -9.35
C SER A 185 19.56 -15.16 -10.63
N THR A 186 18.96 -13.97 -10.60
CA THR A 186 18.35 -13.33 -11.77
C THR A 186 19.42 -12.90 -12.78
N GLY A 187 20.69 -12.71 -12.40
CA GLY A 187 21.77 -12.32 -13.31
C GLY A 187 22.77 -11.34 -12.70
N GLY A 188 22.45 -10.78 -11.52
CA GLY A 188 23.30 -9.88 -10.77
C GLY A 188 23.26 -8.43 -11.27
N ARG A 189 23.79 -7.53 -10.43
CA ARG A 189 23.77 -6.08 -10.66
C ARG A 189 24.51 -5.66 -11.94
N GLU A 190 25.62 -6.33 -12.26
CA GLU A 190 26.42 -6.01 -13.43
C GLU A 190 25.68 -6.31 -14.75
N ALA A 191 25.03 -7.48 -14.86
CA ALA A 191 24.23 -7.81 -16.04
C ALA A 191 23.03 -6.88 -16.19
N LEU A 192 22.30 -6.62 -15.09
CA LEU A 192 21.16 -5.71 -15.07
C LEU A 192 21.53 -4.26 -15.41
N ALA A 193 22.72 -3.80 -15.01
CA ALA A 193 23.20 -2.45 -15.32
C ALA A 193 23.50 -2.23 -16.81
N LYS A 194 23.81 -3.29 -17.56
CA LYS A 194 24.07 -3.23 -19.01
C LYS A 194 22.80 -3.03 -19.84
N ILE A 195 21.63 -3.21 -19.25
CA ILE A 195 20.34 -3.09 -19.93
C ILE A 195 19.79 -1.68 -19.73
N ASN A 196 19.50 -1.00 -20.84
CA ASN A 196 18.91 0.34 -20.86
C ASN A 196 17.43 0.33 -21.25
N ASN A 197 17.03 -0.64 -22.08
CA ASN A 197 15.65 -0.87 -22.47
C ASN A 197 15.39 -2.35 -22.76
N ARG A 198 14.11 -2.72 -22.80
CA ARG A 198 13.64 -4.07 -23.09
C ARG A 198 12.35 -4.03 -23.90
N LEU A 199 12.28 -4.88 -24.92
CA LEU A 199 11.06 -5.24 -25.64
C LEU A 199 10.72 -6.70 -25.34
N VAL A 200 9.54 -6.94 -24.77
CA VAL A 200 9.00 -8.27 -24.51
C VAL A 200 7.82 -8.52 -25.44
N ARG A 201 7.76 -9.70 -26.05
CA ARG A 201 6.60 -10.16 -26.82
C ARG A 201 6.13 -11.51 -26.33
N GLY A 202 4.82 -11.73 -26.41
CA GLY A 202 4.21 -12.98 -25.99
C GLY A 202 2.71 -13.00 -26.23
N THR A 203 2.03 -13.85 -25.48
CA THR A 203 0.57 -14.00 -25.52
C THR A 203 -0.04 -13.88 -24.13
N VAL A 204 -1.29 -13.41 -24.09
CA VAL A 204 -2.12 -13.35 -22.89
C VAL A 204 -3.43 -14.08 -23.18
N GLU A 205 -3.89 -14.90 -22.24
CA GLU A 205 -5.19 -15.57 -22.25
C GLU A 205 -5.97 -15.21 -20.97
N ILE A 206 -7.14 -14.60 -21.14
CA ILE A 206 -8.09 -14.28 -20.07
C ILE A 206 -9.10 -15.43 -20.01
N LYS A 207 -8.88 -16.37 -19.10
CA LYS A 207 -9.54 -17.68 -19.13
C LYS A 207 -11.07 -17.63 -19.04
N PRO A 208 -11.70 -16.89 -18.11
CA PRO A 208 -13.15 -16.91 -17.99
C PRO A 208 -13.89 -16.44 -19.24
N ALA A 209 -13.28 -15.54 -20.01
CA ALA A 209 -13.85 -14.99 -21.24
C ALA A 209 -13.38 -15.73 -22.51
N GLY A 210 -12.44 -16.68 -22.40
CA GLY A 210 -11.81 -17.34 -23.54
C GLY A 210 -11.07 -16.37 -24.49
N LEU A 211 -10.75 -15.16 -24.02
CA LEU A 211 -10.11 -14.14 -24.84
C LEU A 211 -8.60 -14.36 -24.88
N ARG A 212 -8.01 -14.22 -26.07
CA ARG A 212 -6.57 -14.32 -26.30
C ARG A 212 -6.07 -13.09 -27.04
N GLY A 213 -4.90 -12.62 -26.66
CA GLY A 213 -4.27 -11.46 -27.29
C GLY A 213 -2.75 -11.55 -27.38
N LEU A 214 -2.19 -10.76 -28.28
CA LEU A 214 -0.75 -10.59 -28.45
C LEU A 214 -0.26 -9.52 -27.48
N LEU A 215 0.74 -9.86 -26.68
CA LEU A 215 1.38 -8.97 -25.71
C LEU A 215 2.61 -8.32 -26.33
N SER A 216 2.73 -7.02 -26.17
CA SER A 216 3.97 -6.27 -26.33
C SER A 216 4.22 -5.41 -25.09
N VAL A 217 5.38 -5.55 -24.46
CA VAL A 217 5.81 -4.70 -23.34
C VAL A 217 7.07 -3.96 -23.70
N TYR A 218 7.03 -2.64 -23.59
CA TYR A 218 8.14 -1.73 -23.76
C TYR A 218 8.57 -1.22 -22.40
N GLN A 219 9.85 -1.31 -22.08
CA GLN A 219 10.40 -0.75 -20.86
C GLN A 219 11.72 -0.03 -21.13
N ALA A 220 11.98 1.05 -20.42
CA ALA A 220 13.26 1.77 -20.50
C ALA A 220 13.60 2.46 -19.17
N ARG A 221 14.89 2.71 -18.94
CA ARG A 221 15.36 3.52 -17.79
C ARG A 221 14.82 4.97 -17.88
N PRO A 222 14.58 5.65 -16.74
CA PRO A 222 14.73 5.14 -15.39
C PRO A 222 13.60 4.20 -14.94
N ASN A 223 12.35 4.38 -15.40
CA ASN A 223 11.19 3.52 -15.09
C ASN A 223 10.02 3.81 -16.08
N ARG A 224 10.33 3.89 -17.38
CA ARG A 224 9.31 4.05 -18.44
C ARG A 224 8.74 2.68 -18.77
N TYR A 225 7.41 2.59 -18.89
CA TYR A 225 6.72 1.33 -19.13
C TYR A 225 5.48 1.53 -19.99
N CYS A 226 5.28 0.67 -20.97
CA CYS A 226 4.01 0.54 -21.69
C CYS A 226 3.78 -0.93 -22.06
N ALA A 227 2.64 -1.48 -21.65
CA ALA A 227 2.15 -2.77 -22.11
C ALA A 227 0.96 -2.57 -23.05
N GLN A 228 0.90 -3.41 -24.08
CA GLN A 228 -0.12 -3.42 -25.11
C GLN A 228 -0.59 -4.86 -25.31
N ILE A 229 -1.90 -5.08 -25.26
CA ILE A 229 -2.54 -6.37 -25.51
C ILE A 229 -3.50 -6.18 -26.67
N ASP A 230 -3.16 -6.75 -27.82
CA ASP A 230 -4.00 -6.79 -29.00
C ASP A 230 -4.84 -8.07 -28.99
N ILE A 231 -6.13 -7.94 -28.66
CA ILE A 231 -7.10 -9.02 -28.66
C ILE A 231 -7.71 -9.10 -30.07
N ALA A 232 -7.21 -10.08 -30.84
CA ALA A 232 -7.67 -10.45 -32.17
C ALA A 232 -7.72 -9.31 -33.20
N GLY A 233 -6.86 -8.29 -33.09
CA GLY A 233 -6.79 -7.14 -34.02
C GLY A 233 -7.95 -6.16 -33.87
N LYS A 234 -8.86 -6.38 -32.92
CA LYS A 234 -10.12 -5.64 -32.78
C LYS A 234 -10.17 -4.80 -31.51
N MET A 235 -9.46 -5.22 -30.48
CA MET A 235 -9.48 -4.57 -29.18
C MET A 235 -8.05 -4.43 -28.67
N MET A 236 -7.65 -3.20 -28.39
CA MET A 236 -6.34 -2.88 -27.88
C MET A 236 -6.47 -2.40 -26.44
N VAL A 237 -5.95 -3.18 -25.49
CA VAL A 237 -5.78 -2.74 -24.10
C VAL A 237 -4.37 -2.20 -23.95
N ARG A 238 -4.23 -1.01 -23.37
CA ARG A 238 -2.91 -0.41 -23.10
C ARG A 238 -2.84 0.04 -21.65
N GLN A 239 -1.70 -0.14 -21.03
CA GLN A 239 -1.41 0.44 -19.72
C GLN A 239 0.04 0.92 -19.70
N GLY A 240 0.34 1.91 -18.89
CA GLY A 240 1.68 2.48 -18.91
C GLY A 240 1.95 3.48 -17.82
N THR A 241 3.20 3.92 -17.81
CA THR A 241 3.63 5.09 -17.07
C THR A 241 4.73 5.84 -17.80
N ASP A 242 4.66 7.15 -17.71
CA ASP A 242 5.73 8.07 -18.09
C ASP A 242 6.69 8.33 -16.90
N GLY A 243 6.55 7.57 -15.81
CA GLY A 243 7.31 7.74 -14.57
C GLY A 243 6.64 8.68 -13.56
N GLU A 244 5.63 9.46 -13.96
CA GLU A 244 4.85 10.31 -13.07
C GLU A 244 3.37 9.91 -13.06
N VAL A 245 2.77 9.76 -14.23
CA VAL A 245 1.36 9.37 -14.42
C VAL A 245 1.31 7.88 -14.72
N VAL A 246 0.45 7.15 -14.00
CA VAL A 246 0.12 5.76 -14.32
C VAL A 246 -1.27 5.76 -14.95
N TRP A 247 -1.43 5.05 -16.05
CA TRP A 247 -2.64 5.11 -16.85
C TRP A 247 -3.02 3.76 -17.44
N GLU A 248 -4.31 3.63 -17.73
CA GLU A 248 -4.90 2.48 -18.42
C GLU A 248 -5.88 2.98 -19.48
N LEU A 249 -5.84 2.33 -20.65
CA LEU A 249 -6.81 2.41 -21.73
C LEU A 249 -7.36 1.01 -21.94
N ASN A 250 -8.53 0.74 -21.37
CA ASN A 250 -9.20 -0.53 -21.53
C ASN A 250 -10.57 -0.29 -22.17
N PRO A 251 -10.81 -0.75 -23.41
CA PRO A 251 -12.10 -0.54 -24.08
C PRO A 251 -13.32 -1.10 -23.33
N MET A 252 -13.12 -2.02 -22.38
CA MET A 252 -14.20 -2.58 -21.56
C MET A 252 -14.58 -1.70 -20.37
N THR A 253 -13.62 -1.00 -19.76
CA THR A 253 -13.82 -0.21 -18.53
C THR A 253 -13.63 1.29 -18.72
N GLY A 254 -13.11 1.71 -19.87
CA GLY A 254 -12.80 3.10 -20.21
C GLY A 254 -11.35 3.51 -19.90
N PRO A 255 -10.94 4.71 -20.36
CA PRO A 255 -9.64 5.29 -20.01
C PRO A 255 -9.63 5.75 -18.56
N ARG A 256 -8.52 5.55 -17.84
CA ARG A 256 -8.35 6.06 -16.48
C ARG A 256 -6.92 6.42 -16.13
N ILE A 257 -6.79 7.40 -15.23
CA ILE A 257 -5.56 7.70 -14.51
C ILE A 257 -5.60 6.90 -13.20
N ILE A 258 -4.54 6.15 -12.94
CA ILE A 258 -4.38 5.35 -11.73
C ILE A 258 -3.68 6.19 -10.66
N THR A 259 -4.27 6.24 -9.46
CA THR A 259 -3.82 7.11 -8.35
C THR A 259 -3.72 6.33 -7.03
N GLY A 260 -3.25 6.98 -5.96
CA GLY A 260 -3.20 6.40 -4.62
C GLY A 260 -2.35 5.13 -4.49
N GLN A 261 -2.85 4.15 -3.72
CA GLN A 261 -2.13 2.88 -3.46
C GLN A 261 -1.98 2.05 -4.74
N GLU A 262 -2.98 2.06 -5.63
CA GLU A 262 -2.93 1.35 -6.92
C GLU A 262 -1.76 1.89 -7.76
N LYS A 263 -1.57 3.22 -7.81
CA LYS A 263 -0.44 3.85 -8.50
C LYS A 263 0.90 3.39 -7.95
N ALA A 264 1.06 3.43 -6.64
CA ALA A 264 2.33 3.07 -6.00
C ALA A 264 2.66 1.58 -6.19
N LEU A 265 1.64 0.71 -6.16
CA LEU A 265 1.77 -0.71 -6.49
C LEU A 265 2.14 -0.93 -7.98
N SER A 266 1.50 -0.24 -8.91
CA SER A 266 1.83 -0.29 -10.34
C SER A 266 3.27 0.16 -10.59
N LEU A 267 3.72 1.26 -9.99
CA LEU A 267 5.10 1.74 -10.14
C LEU A 267 6.12 0.73 -9.61
N SER A 268 5.83 0.01 -8.52
CA SER A 268 6.69 -1.07 -8.03
C SER A 268 6.76 -2.25 -9.00
N GLN A 269 5.66 -2.60 -9.68
CA GLN A 269 5.64 -3.69 -10.67
C GLN A 269 6.27 -3.28 -12.01
N TYR A 270 6.22 -2.00 -12.35
CA TYR A 270 6.81 -1.44 -13.57
C TYR A 270 8.28 -1.06 -13.41
N ALA A 271 8.83 -1.19 -12.20
CA ALA A 271 10.21 -0.88 -11.89
C ALA A 271 11.14 -1.62 -12.86
N PHE A 272 11.97 -0.86 -13.57
CA PHE A 272 12.91 -1.43 -14.53
C PHE A 272 14.17 -1.94 -13.84
N ASP A 273 14.57 -1.28 -12.76
CA ASP A 273 15.79 -1.56 -12.02
C ASP A 273 15.49 -2.16 -10.65
N GLU A 274 15.37 -3.49 -10.62
CA GLU A 274 15.13 -4.27 -9.40
C GLU A 274 16.28 -4.14 -8.38
N THR A 275 17.47 -3.66 -8.81
CA THR A 275 18.62 -3.50 -7.92
C THR A 275 18.44 -2.35 -6.91
N ARG A 276 17.49 -1.44 -7.19
CA ARG A 276 17.11 -0.29 -6.36
C ARG A 276 16.01 -0.60 -5.34
N TYR A 277 15.84 -1.88 -5.00
CA TYR A 277 14.78 -2.32 -4.09
C TYR A 277 14.74 -1.58 -2.74
N ARG A 278 15.88 -1.13 -2.20
CA ARG A 278 15.95 -0.36 -0.95
C ARG A 278 15.24 0.99 -1.05
N GLU A 279 15.10 1.51 -2.25
CA GLU A 279 14.35 2.74 -2.50
C GLU A 279 12.84 2.47 -2.56
N MET A 280 12.44 1.25 -2.93
CA MET A 280 11.05 0.84 -3.17
C MET A 280 10.34 0.31 -1.92
N TYR A 281 11.07 -0.39 -1.04
CA TYR A 281 10.49 -1.07 0.12
C TYR A 281 10.84 -0.37 1.44
N ASP A 282 9.85 -0.22 2.32
CA ASP A 282 10.02 0.28 3.70
C ASP A 282 10.43 -0.84 4.67
N ASN A 283 10.04 -2.08 4.37
CA ASN A 283 10.34 -3.25 5.18
C ASN A 283 10.51 -4.49 4.29
N LEU A 284 11.48 -5.33 4.64
CA LEU A 284 11.78 -6.61 3.99
C LEU A 284 12.03 -7.67 5.06
N GLN A 285 11.09 -8.58 5.24
CA GLN A 285 11.15 -9.58 6.29
C GLN A 285 10.92 -10.98 5.75
N CYS A 286 11.88 -11.89 5.97
CA CYS A 286 11.66 -13.32 5.80
C CYS A 286 10.88 -13.84 7.02
N LEU A 287 9.67 -14.36 6.78
CA LEU A 287 8.80 -14.86 7.84
C LEU A 287 8.97 -16.37 8.10
N GLY A 288 9.63 -17.08 7.19
CA GLY A 288 9.78 -18.53 7.31
C GLY A 288 9.97 -19.23 5.98
N VAL A 289 9.84 -20.55 6.02
CA VAL A 289 9.85 -21.43 4.85
C VAL A 289 8.46 -22.01 4.67
N GLU A 290 7.93 -21.96 3.45
CA GLU A 290 6.64 -22.54 3.06
C GLU A 290 6.84 -23.44 1.84
N LEU A 291 6.09 -24.54 1.74
CA LEU A 291 6.10 -25.41 0.55
C LEU A 291 5.17 -24.82 -0.51
N ILE A 292 5.71 -24.46 -1.67
CA ILE A 292 4.96 -24.04 -2.85
C ILE A 292 5.08 -25.13 -3.90
N ASP A 293 3.96 -25.79 -4.23
CA ASP A 293 3.92 -26.94 -5.15
C ASP A 293 4.97 -28.02 -4.82
N GLY A 294 5.19 -28.26 -3.52
CA GLY A 294 6.17 -29.23 -3.01
C GLY A 294 7.61 -28.72 -2.92
N GLN A 295 7.92 -27.52 -3.40
CA GLN A 295 9.25 -26.91 -3.32
C GLN A 295 9.38 -25.99 -2.09
N PRO A 296 10.42 -26.14 -1.25
CA PRO A 296 10.63 -25.25 -0.12
C PRO A 296 11.04 -23.84 -0.58
N CYS A 297 10.28 -22.84 -0.15
CA CYS A 297 10.47 -21.44 -0.52
C CYS A 297 10.55 -20.54 0.71
N TYR A 298 11.43 -19.54 0.69
CA TYR A 298 11.41 -18.46 1.68
C TYR A 298 10.19 -17.57 1.44
N LYS A 299 9.40 -17.35 2.47
CA LYS A 299 8.26 -16.42 2.47
C LYS A 299 8.74 -15.05 2.91
N VAL A 300 8.76 -14.09 2.00
CA VAL A 300 9.25 -12.73 2.27
C VAL A 300 8.10 -11.74 2.14
N VAL A 301 7.88 -10.93 3.16
CA VAL A 301 6.96 -9.80 3.12
C VAL A 301 7.74 -8.54 2.76
N GLN A 302 7.26 -7.83 1.75
CA GLN A 302 7.85 -6.63 1.17
C GLN A 302 6.83 -5.50 1.26
N SER A 303 7.09 -4.51 2.09
CA SER A 303 6.22 -3.34 2.23
C SER A 303 6.59 -2.31 1.18
N VAL A 304 5.86 -2.26 0.07
CA VAL A 304 6.04 -1.21 -0.95
C VAL A 304 5.60 0.13 -0.36
N LYS A 305 6.41 1.17 -0.54
CA LYS A 305 6.11 2.53 -0.07
C LYS A 305 4.74 3.00 -0.57
N GLY A 306 3.86 3.35 0.37
CA GLY A 306 2.53 3.90 0.05
C GLY A 306 1.49 2.89 -0.45
N THR A 307 1.70 1.60 -0.24
CA THR A 307 0.80 0.50 -0.67
C THR A 307 0.77 -0.61 0.37
N VAL A 308 -0.12 -1.60 0.19
CA VAL A 308 -0.18 -2.77 1.05
C VAL A 308 1.03 -3.69 0.86
N PRO A 309 1.44 -4.44 1.89
CA PRO A 309 2.55 -5.38 1.77
C PRO A 309 2.29 -6.48 0.72
N ILE A 310 3.35 -6.84 0.00
CA ILE A 310 3.38 -7.96 -0.94
C ILE A 310 4.10 -9.13 -0.28
N THR A 311 3.52 -10.32 -0.31
CA THR A 311 4.23 -11.55 0.06
C THR A 311 4.80 -12.20 -1.19
N VAL A 312 6.10 -12.37 -1.27
CA VAL A 312 6.79 -13.06 -2.37
C VAL A 312 7.47 -14.31 -1.82
N TYR A 313 7.36 -15.40 -2.57
CA TYR A 313 7.94 -16.69 -2.26
C TYR A 313 9.13 -16.96 -3.18
N TYR A 314 10.30 -17.13 -2.59
CA TYR A 314 11.56 -17.36 -3.29
C TYR A 314 12.03 -18.79 -3.11
N SER A 315 12.30 -19.50 -4.20
CA SER A 315 12.81 -20.88 -4.14
C SER A 315 14.10 -20.96 -3.33
N LYS A 316 14.18 -21.87 -2.35
CA LYS A 316 15.43 -22.14 -1.63
C LYS A 316 16.52 -22.76 -2.51
N GLU A 317 16.13 -23.36 -3.63
CA GLU A 317 17.03 -24.02 -4.57
C GLU A 317 17.62 -23.00 -5.55
N THR A 318 16.76 -22.32 -6.31
CA THR A 318 17.19 -21.42 -7.38
C THR A 318 17.39 -19.98 -6.91
N GLY A 319 16.76 -19.56 -5.81
CA GLY A 319 16.70 -18.17 -5.36
C GLY A 319 15.69 -17.30 -6.12
N LEU A 320 15.04 -17.81 -7.16
CA LEU A 320 14.10 -17.06 -8.00
C LEU A 320 12.70 -16.99 -7.34
N ALA A 321 11.96 -15.92 -7.63
CA ALA A 321 10.57 -15.78 -7.19
C ALA A 321 9.67 -16.80 -7.92
N VAL A 322 8.90 -17.60 -7.19
CA VAL A 322 7.98 -18.61 -7.77
C VAL A 322 6.51 -18.22 -7.58
N LYS A 323 6.21 -17.42 -6.56
CA LYS A 323 4.86 -16.96 -6.26
C LYS A 323 4.86 -15.57 -5.62
N ALA A 324 3.84 -14.78 -5.88
CA ALA A 324 3.54 -13.55 -5.16
C ALA A 324 2.05 -13.51 -4.78
N ARG A 325 1.75 -12.92 -3.63
CA ARG A 325 0.41 -12.67 -3.10
C ARG A 325 0.31 -11.25 -2.55
N TYR A 326 -0.71 -10.51 -2.95
CA TYR A 326 -0.97 -9.15 -2.47
C TYR A 326 -2.44 -8.79 -2.70
N ARG A 327 -2.87 -7.72 -2.06
CA ARG A 327 -4.20 -7.15 -2.27
C ARG A 327 -4.08 -5.91 -3.15
N ILE A 328 -4.95 -5.76 -4.13
CA ILE A 328 -5.09 -4.52 -4.89
C ILE A 328 -6.40 -3.84 -4.48
N LEU A 329 -6.38 -2.51 -4.41
CA LEU A 329 -7.58 -1.69 -4.22
C LEU A 329 -7.82 -0.89 -5.50
N ASP A 330 -8.68 -1.41 -6.36
CA ASP A 330 -8.99 -0.83 -7.67
C ASP A 330 -10.44 -0.29 -7.72
N LEU A 331 -11.00 -0.12 -8.93
CA LEU A 331 -12.37 0.35 -9.14
C LEU A 331 -13.45 -0.62 -8.66
N VAL A 332 -13.14 -1.91 -8.57
CA VAL A 332 -14.07 -2.98 -8.14
C VAL A 332 -13.96 -3.22 -6.63
N GLY A 333 -13.02 -2.55 -5.98
CA GLY A 333 -12.76 -2.63 -4.55
C GLY A 333 -11.52 -3.46 -4.27
N ALA A 334 -11.53 -4.13 -3.14
CA ALA A 334 -10.32 -4.79 -2.65
C ALA A 334 -10.29 -6.26 -3.10
N GLN A 335 -9.28 -6.61 -3.90
CA GLN A 335 -9.14 -7.93 -4.52
C GLN A 335 -7.83 -8.59 -4.14
N GLU A 336 -7.88 -9.88 -3.82
CA GLU A 336 -6.67 -10.69 -3.65
C GLU A 336 -6.10 -11.03 -5.03
N VAL A 337 -4.78 -10.85 -5.14
CA VAL A 337 -3.99 -11.18 -6.31
C VAL A 337 -3.02 -12.28 -5.95
N GLU A 338 -3.05 -13.36 -6.71
CA GLU A 338 -2.05 -14.42 -6.66
C GLU A 338 -1.36 -14.54 -8.02
N THR A 339 -0.03 -14.52 -8.02
CA THR A 339 0.78 -14.65 -9.22
C THR A 339 1.74 -15.83 -9.07
N ALA A 340 1.72 -16.78 -9.99
CA ALA A 340 2.68 -17.89 -10.09
C ALA A 340 3.61 -17.67 -11.27
N MET A 341 4.92 -17.78 -11.06
CA MET A 341 5.97 -17.52 -12.06
C MET A 341 6.79 -18.79 -12.27
N THR A 342 6.76 -19.31 -13.49
CA THR A 342 7.42 -20.59 -13.83
C THR A 342 8.11 -20.52 -15.19
N ASN A 343 8.80 -21.61 -15.56
CA ASN A 343 9.51 -21.74 -16.84
C ASN A 343 10.54 -20.61 -17.02
N TYR A 344 11.44 -20.45 -16.03
CA TYR A 344 12.49 -19.46 -16.10
C TYR A 344 13.49 -19.79 -17.20
N ARG A 345 13.90 -18.79 -18.00
CA ARG A 345 14.88 -18.93 -19.07
C ARG A 345 15.86 -17.76 -19.08
N PRO A 346 17.14 -17.98 -19.42
CA PRO A 346 18.11 -16.92 -19.50
C PRO A 346 18.01 -16.17 -20.84
N VAL A 347 18.10 -14.86 -20.80
CA VAL A 347 18.26 -13.97 -21.95
C VAL A 347 19.34 -12.95 -21.60
N ASP A 348 20.44 -12.94 -22.36
CA ASP A 348 21.62 -12.10 -22.11
C ASP A 348 22.17 -12.22 -20.67
N GLY A 349 22.12 -13.43 -20.11
CA GLY A 349 22.57 -13.71 -18.75
C GLY A 349 21.57 -13.31 -17.65
N ILE A 350 20.36 -12.86 -18.01
CA ILE A 350 19.31 -12.51 -17.07
C ILE A 350 18.16 -13.54 -17.15
N TRP A 351 17.75 -14.09 -16.01
CA TRP A 351 16.68 -15.09 -15.92
C TRP A 351 15.31 -14.44 -15.79
N TYR A 352 14.41 -14.76 -16.72
CA TYR A 352 13.02 -14.28 -16.73
C TYR A 352 12.05 -15.44 -16.63
N ALA A 353 10.95 -15.28 -15.91
CA ALA A 353 9.84 -16.21 -15.97
C ALA A 353 9.18 -16.11 -17.36
N HIS A 354 9.15 -17.20 -18.14
CA HIS A 354 8.46 -17.21 -19.43
C HIS A 354 6.99 -17.61 -19.33
N ARG A 355 6.52 -17.94 -18.13
CA ARG A 355 5.13 -18.28 -17.87
C ARG A 355 4.67 -17.67 -16.56
N THR A 356 3.60 -16.88 -16.63
CA THR A 356 2.97 -16.27 -15.47
C THR A 356 1.48 -16.59 -15.45
N VAL A 357 0.97 -17.10 -14.32
CA VAL A 357 -0.48 -17.22 -14.09
C VAL A 357 -0.85 -16.24 -12.98
N GLN A 358 -1.72 -15.30 -13.30
CA GLN A 358 -2.22 -14.32 -12.36
C GLN A 358 -3.71 -14.57 -12.12
N LYS A 359 -4.12 -14.59 -10.86
CA LYS A 359 -5.50 -14.69 -10.42
C LYS A 359 -5.85 -13.43 -9.67
N ILE A 360 -6.86 -12.70 -10.14
CA ILE A 360 -7.40 -11.50 -9.51
C ILE A 360 -8.88 -11.77 -9.29
N GLY A 361 -9.30 -11.99 -8.04
CA GLY A 361 -10.65 -12.49 -7.74
C GLY A 361 -10.98 -13.75 -8.56
N ASN A 362 -12.01 -13.69 -9.40
CA ASN A 362 -12.44 -14.80 -10.25
C ASN A 362 -11.79 -14.80 -11.65
N VAL A 363 -10.94 -13.81 -11.96
CA VAL A 363 -10.29 -13.69 -13.27
C VAL A 363 -8.91 -14.35 -13.21
N GLU A 364 -8.73 -15.41 -14.00
CA GLU A 364 -7.41 -16.02 -14.23
C GLU A 364 -6.86 -15.60 -15.59
N THR A 365 -5.64 -15.07 -15.58
CA THR A 365 -4.89 -14.64 -16.77
C THR A 365 -3.62 -15.47 -16.88
N LEU A 366 -3.40 -16.11 -18.03
CA LEU A 366 -2.15 -16.79 -18.39
C LEU A 366 -1.35 -15.90 -19.34
N THR A 367 -0.10 -15.60 -18.98
CA THR A 367 0.86 -14.91 -19.84
C THR A 367 2.00 -15.86 -20.22
N LEU A 368 2.31 -15.93 -21.52
CA LEU A 368 3.44 -16.69 -22.05
C LEU A 368 4.37 -15.73 -22.79
N ILE A 369 5.65 -15.70 -22.40
CA ILE A 369 6.66 -14.87 -23.06
C ILE A 369 7.38 -15.69 -24.13
N GLU A 370 7.38 -15.14 -25.33
CA GLU A 370 7.96 -15.77 -26.53
C GLU A 370 9.33 -15.17 -26.86
N SER A 371 9.50 -13.86 -26.69
CA SER A 371 10.79 -13.20 -26.90
C SER A 371 11.02 -12.04 -25.95
N ILE A 372 12.28 -11.86 -25.59
CA ILE A 372 12.79 -10.72 -24.84
C ILE A 372 14.01 -10.21 -25.61
N GLN A 373 14.06 -8.91 -25.85
CA GLN A 373 15.18 -8.25 -26.54
C GLN A 373 15.63 -7.05 -25.70
N HIS A 374 16.93 -6.90 -25.53
CA HIS A 374 17.54 -5.82 -24.77
C HIS A 374 18.23 -4.80 -25.67
N ASN A 375 18.27 -3.54 -25.22
CA ASN A 375 19.04 -2.47 -25.87
C ASN A 375 18.69 -2.28 -27.36
N VAL A 376 17.42 -2.48 -27.70
CA VAL A 376 16.89 -2.31 -29.04
C VAL A 376 16.44 -0.86 -29.27
N MET A 377 16.27 -0.49 -30.53
CA MET A 377 15.63 0.77 -30.87
C MET A 377 14.14 0.71 -30.54
N ILE A 378 13.71 1.47 -29.54
CA ILE A 378 12.30 1.67 -29.19
C ILE A 378 11.94 3.10 -29.51
N ASP A 379 10.84 3.30 -30.24
CA ASP A 379 10.28 4.63 -30.47
C ASP A 379 9.89 5.26 -29.13
N ARG A 380 10.39 6.47 -28.86
CA ARG A 380 10.09 7.20 -27.61
C ARG A 380 8.59 7.42 -27.43
N GLN A 381 7.83 7.53 -28.53
CA GLN A 381 6.39 7.71 -28.49
C GLN A 381 5.64 6.54 -27.84
N GLN A 382 6.28 5.36 -27.72
CA GLN A 382 5.69 4.24 -26.97
C GLN A 382 5.46 4.57 -25.49
N PHE A 383 6.19 5.54 -24.95
CA PHE A 383 6.11 5.96 -23.55
C PHE A 383 5.35 7.27 -23.34
N ASP A 384 4.90 7.92 -24.42
CA ASP A 384 4.12 9.15 -24.32
C ASP A 384 2.74 8.85 -23.75
N LEU A 385 2.22 9.79 -22.96
CA LEU A 385 0.83 9.73 -22.54
C LEU A 385 -0.07 9.75 -23.78
N PRO A 386 -1.01 8.79 -23.90
CA PRO A 386 -2.03 8.86 -24.93
C PRO A 386 -2.81 10.18 -24.82
N GLU A 387 -3.24 10.74 -25.95
CA GLU A 387 -3.87 12.06 -26.00
C GLU A 387 -5.05 12.22 -25.04
N ILE A 388 -5.87 11.17 -24.94
CA ILE A 388 -7.00 11.15 -24.01
C ILE A 388 -6.55 11.24 -22.54
N ILE A 389 -5.45 10.57 -22.17
CA ILE A 389 -4.88 10.64 -20.82
C ILE A 389 -4.28 12.02 -20.56
N ARG A 390 -3.57 12.58 -21.55
CA ARG A 390 -3.01 13.94 -21.43
C ARG A 390 -4.11 14.97 -21.18
N THR A 391 -5.19 14.90 -21.95
CA THR A 391 -6.36 15.77 -21.78
C THR A 391 -6.98 15.63 -20.39
N MET A 392 -7.07 14.41 -19.86
CA MET A 392 -7.57 14.16 -18.50
C MET A 392 -6.66 14.81 -17.43
N VAL A 393 -5.34 14.65 -17.57
CA VAL A 393 -4.35 15.26 -16.66
C VAL A 393 -4.46 16.79 -16.67
N ASP A 394 -4.56 17.40 -17.85
CA ASP A 394 -4.64 18.85 -18.00
C ASP A 394 -5.94 19.41 -17.40
N ARG A 395 -7.05 18.68 -17.54
CA ARG A 395 -8.32 19.04 -16.92
C ARG A 395 -8.24 19.00 -15.39
N GLU A 396 -7.60 17.99 -14.80
CA GLU A 396 -7.38 17.91 -13.35
C GLU A 396 -6.52 19.08 -12.86
N LYS A 397 -5.43 19.41 -13.57
CA LYS A 397 -4.55 20.54 -13.23
C LYS A 397 -5.25 21.90 -13.37
N GLY A 398 -6.09 22.06 -14.40
CA GLY A 398 -6.86 23.28 -14.65
C GLY A 398 -7.96 23.51 -13.62
N SER A 399 -8.53 22.44 -13.06
CA SER A 399 -9.52 22.53 -11.98
C SER A 399 -8.93 22.85 -10.60
N LEU A 400 -7.60 22.82 -10.47
CA LEU A 400 -6.85 23.13 -9.24
C LEU A 400 -6.27 24.56 -9.23
N ARG A 401 -6.43 25.33 -10.32
CA ARG A 401 -6.08 26.76 -10.42
C ARG A 401 -7.34 27.60 -10.35
#